data_AF-A0A6A9SAX2-F1
#
_entry.id   AF-A0A6A9SAX2-F1
#
_cell.length_a   1.000
_cell.length_b   1.000
_cell.length_c   1.000
_cell.angle_alpha   90.00
_cell.angle_beta   90.00
_cell.angle_gamma   90.00
#
_symmetry.space_group_name_H-M   'P 1'
#
loop_
_entity.id
_entity.type
_entity.pdbx_description
1 polymer ?
#
loop_
_entity_poly.entity_id
_entity_poly.type
_entity_poly.pdbx_seq_one_letter_code
_entity_poly.pdbx_strand_id
1 'polypeptide(L)'
;LESYDGAVVAGIDGAARGGGVELALACDIRVATPGATFAETGVKLGLFGAWGGTARLPDIVGTGDALDIALSGRTLDAETALQMGLVSRVTAEPRAVAEEIAAVDADALRVLKARMRDDADRETQERREQQAFADLNAKTE
;
A
#
# COMPACT_ATOMS: atom_id res chain seq x y z
N LEU A 1 5.94 8.23 -6.01
CA LEU A 1 4.78 7.78 -5.21
C LEU A 1 5.09 7.85 -3.72
N GLU A 2 6.22 7.27 -3.28
CA GLU A 2 6.60 7.29 -1.86
C GLU A 2 6.84 8.68 -1.27
N SER A 3 7.35 9.61 -2.08
CA SER A 3 7.57 11.00 -1.68
C SER A 3 6.33 11.89 -1.77
N TYR A 4 5.20 11.37 -2.24
CA TYR A 4 3.95 12.13 -2.25
C TYR A 4 3.38 12.17 -0.83
N ASP A 5 3.09 13.37 -0.35
CA ASP A 5 2.62 13.62 1.01
C ASP A 5 1.13 13.31 1.20
N GLY A 6 0.33 13.36 0.12
CA GLY A 6 -1.05 12.90 0.11
C GLY A 6 -1.19 11.39 0.03
N ALA A 7 -2.41 10.87 0.15
CA ALA A 7 -2.69 9.44 0.01
C ALA A 7 -2.62 8.99 -1.45
N VAL A 8 -1.96 7.86 -1.70
CA VAL A 8 -1.89 7.20 -3.00
C VAL A 8 -2.69 5.91 -2.93
N VAL A 9 -3.79 5.85 -3.67
CA VAL A 9 -4.65 4.66 -3.77
C VAL A 9 -4.42 3.99 -5.12
N ALA A 10 -3.95 2.74 -5.13
CA ALA A 10 -3.91 1.90 -6.32
C ALA A 10 -5.30 1.28 -6.54
N GLY A 11 -6.00 1.70 -7.58
CA GLY A 11 -7.14 0.95 -8.13
C GLY A 11 -6.64 -0.07 -9.14
N ILE A 12 -6.80 -1.37 -8.84
CA ILE A 12 -6.39 -2.47 -9.73
C ILE A 12 -7.63 -3.10 -10.36
N ASP A 13 -7.75 -2.94 -11.68
CA ASP A 13 -8.78 -3.58 -12.48
C ASP A 13 -8.15 -4.48 -13.55
N GLY A 14 -8.30 -5.79 -13.38
CA GLY A 14 -7.64 -6.80 -14.23
C GLY A 14 -6.24 -7.21 -13.75
N ALA A 15 -5.36 -7.56 -14.70
CA ALA A 15 -4.10 -8.24 -14.39
C ALA A 15 -2.97 -7.27 -13.98
N ALA A 16 -2.49 -7.37 -12.74
CA ALA A 16 -1.23 -6.80 -12.27
C ALA A 16 -0.11 -7.86 -12.29
N ARG A 17 1.00 -7.60 -12.97
CA ARG A 17 2.11 -8.55 -13.15
C ARG A 17 3.47 -7.87 -12.95
N GLY A 18 4.38 -8.53 -12.23
CA GLY A 18 5.74 -8.04 -12.02
C GLY A 18 5.75 -6.58 -11.57
N GLY A 19 6.34 -5.69 -12.37
CA GLY A 19 6.36 -4.25 -12.09
C GLY A 19 4.99 -3.60 -11.83
N GLY A 20 3.88 -4.16 -12.34
CA GLY A 20 2.53 -3.70 -11.99
C GLY A 20 2.13 -4.04 -10.55
N VAL A 21 2.57 -5.18 -10.02
CA VAL A 21 2.45 -5.51 -8.59
C VAL A 21 3.37 -4.60 -7.79
N GLU A 22 4.64 -4.46 -8.18
CA GLU A 22 5.60 -3.59 -7.47
C GLU A 22 5.14 -2.12 -7.40
N LEU A 23 4.51 -1.61 -8.46
CA LEU A 23 3.89 -0.29 -8.47
C LEU A 23 2.76 -0.19 -7.46
N ALA A 24 1.88 -1.20 -7.39
CA ALA A 24 0.80 -1.26 -6.41
C ALA A 24 1.33 -1.34 -4.97
N LEU A 25 2.43 -2.06 -4.74
CA LEU A 25 3.10 -2.14 -3.44
C LEU A 25 3.69 -0.79 -3.00
N ALA A 26 4.04 0.10 -3.93
CA ALA A 26 4.54 1.45 -3.62
C ALA A 26 3.42 2.43 -3.21
N CYS A 27 2.16 2.09 -3.44
CA CYS A 27 0.99 2.88 -3.03
C CYS A 27 0.65 2.65 -1.54
N ASP A 28 -0.02 3.60 -0.92
CA ASP A 28 -0.47 3.48 0.47
C ASP A 28 -1.52 2.38 0.61
N ILE A 29 -2.50 2.38 -0.29
CA ILE A 29 -3.67 1.50 -0.23
C ILE A 29 -3.85 0.81 -1.58
N ARG A 30 -4.16 -0.48 -1.55
CA ARG A 30 -4.45 -1.30 -2.73
C ARG A 30 -5.91 -1.71 -2.72
N VAL A 31 -6.64 -1.33 -3.76
CA VAL A 31 -8.08 -1.61 -3.94
C VAL A 31 -8.28 -2.34 -5.26
N ALA A 32 -8.85 -3.53 -5.20
CA ALA A 32 -9.01 -4.38 -6.37
C ALA A 32 -10.47 -4.47 -6.84
N THR A 33 -10.69 -4.62 -8.14
CA THR A 33 -11.97 -5.11 -8.64
C THR A 33 -12.08 -6.63 -8.42
N PRO A 34 -13.28 -7.21 -8.43
CA PRO A 34 -13.43 -8.67 -8.37
C PRO A 34 -12.71 -9.41 -9.51
N GLY A 35 -12.53 -8.75 -10.66
CA GLY A 35 -11.81 -9.29 -11.82
C GLY A 35 -10.29 -9.12 -11.76
N ALA A 36 -9.75 -8.50 -10.69
CA ALA A 36 -8.33 -8.26 -10.57
C ALA A 36 -7.55 -9.55 -10.27
N THR A 37 -6.33 -9.64 -10.81
CA THR A 37 -5.42 -10.75 -10.52
C THR A 37 -3.99 -10.27 -10.35
N PHE A 38 -3.20 -10.95 -9.52
CA PHE A 38 -1.84 -10.54 -9.12
C PHE A 38 -0.84 -11.66 -9.34
N ALA A 39 0.37 -11.36 -9.84
CA ALA A 39 1.46 -12.32 -9.86
C ALA A 39 2.84 -11.65 -9.98
N GLU A 40 3.79 -12.08 -9.16
CA GLU A 40 5.21 -11.74 -9.31
C GLU A 40 5.91 -12.77 -10.21
N THR A 41 5.83 -12.57 -11.52
CA THR A 41 6.25 -13.59 -12.50
C THR A 41 7.74 -13.54 -12.84
N GLY A 42 8.55 -12.71 -12.16
CA GLY A 42 9.96 -12.52 -12.48
C GLY A 42 10.73 -13.85 -12.53
N VAL A 43 10.50 -14.72 -11.55
CA VAL A 43 11.19 -16.02 -11.45
C VAL A 43 10.92 -16.94 -12.64
N LYS A 44 9.74 -16.84 -13.27
CA LYS A 44 9.40 -17.59 -14.50
C LYS A 44 10.17 -17.09 -15.72
N LEU A 45 10.74 -15.90 -15.64
CA LEU A 45 11.55 -15.26 -16.67
C LEU A 45 13.04 -15.28 -16.35
N GLY A 46 13.45 -15.94 -15.25
CA GLY A 46 14.85 -15.99 -14.82
C GLY A 46 15.38 -14.68 -14.22
N LEU A 47 14.49 -13.83 -13.70
CA LEU A 47 14.83 -12.54 -13.07
C LEU A 47 13.97 -12.29 -11.82
N PHE A 48 14.11 -11.12 -11.20
CA PHE A 48 13.18 -10.64 -10.18
C PHE A 48 12.87 -9.16 -10.41
N GLY A 49 11.72 -8.70 -9.90
CA GLY A 49 11.35 -7.29 -9.91
C GLY A 49 12.26 -6.48 -8.98
N ALA A 50 12.77 -5.36 -9.47
CA ALA A 50 13.74 -4.52 -8.75
C ALA A 50 13.17 -3.12 -8.42
N TRP A 51 11.84 -2.98 -8.36
CA TRP A 51 11.17 -1.71 -8.09
C TRP A 51 10.72 -1.60 -6.63
N GLY A 52 11.35 -2.39 -5.76
CA GLY A 52 11.12 -2.43 -4.32
C GLY A 52 10.21 -3.57 -3.85
N GLY A 53 9.81 -4.49 -4.73
CA GLY A 53 8.98 -5.64 -4.35
C GLY A 53 9.61 -6.52 -3.28
N THR A 54 10.93 -6.72 -3.32
CA THR A 54 11.68 -7.53 -2.33
C THR A 54 11.68 -6.94 -0.91
N ALA A 55 11.43 -5.64 -0.77
CA ALA A 55 11.30 -4.98 0.54
C ALA A 55 9.83 -4.88 0.95
N ARG A 56 8.96 -4.38 0.07
CA ARG A 56 7.57 -4.05 0.44
C ARG A 56 6.65 -5.26 0.53
N LEU A 57 6.84 -6.28 -0.31
CA LEU A 57 5.97 -7.46 -0.30
C LEU A 57 5.98 -8.18 1.06
N PRO A 58 7.13 -8.54 1.66
CA PRO A 58 7.14 -9.18 2.98
C PRO A 58 6.59 -8.30 4.10
N ASP A 59 6.73 -6.97 4.03
CA ASP A 59 6.13 -6.06 5.01
C ASP A 59 4.60 -6.02 4.91
N ILE A 60 4.05 -6.24 3.71
CA ILE A 60 2.61 -6.15 3.44
C ILE A 60 1.89 -7.47 3.71
N VAL A 61 2.41 -8.60 3.24
CA VAL A 61 1.74 -9.92 3.35
C VAL A 61 2.42 -10.87 4.33
N GLY A 62 3.52 -10.44 4.97
CA GLY A 62 4.38 -11.32 5.75
C GLY A 62 5.33 -12.15 4.89
N THR A 63 6.47 -12.55 5.46
CA THR A 63 7.53 -13.25 4.72
C THR A 63 7.08 -14.57 4.09
N GLY A 64 6.17 -15.31 4.74
CA GLY A 64 5.68 -16.60 4.23
C GLY A 64 4.93 -16.46 2.90
N ASP A 65 3.87 -15.65 2.88
CA ASP A 65 3.08 -15.40 1.67
C ASP A 65 3.90 -14.67 0.61
N ALA A 66 4.80 -13.76 1.01
CA ALA A 66 5.70 -13.08 0.08
C ALA A 66 6.59 -14.07 -0.69
N LEU A 67 7.16 -15.06 0.00
CA LEU A 67 7.96 -16.11 -0.64
C LEU A 67 7.12 -17.02 -1.51
N ASP A 68 5.91 -17.41 -1.08
CA ASP A 68 4.99 -18.19 -1.92
C ASP A 68 4.68 -17.45 -3.23
N ILE A 69 4.28 -16.18 -3.15
CA ILE A 69 3.96 -15.34 -4.32
C ILE A 69 5.17 -15.18 -5.23
N ALA A 70 6.31 -14.74 -4.68
CA ALA A 70 7.48 -14.37 -5.47
C ALA A 70 8.23 -15.57 -6.04
N LEU A 71 8.34 -16.69 -5.31
CA LEU A 71 9.09 -17.86 -5.77
C LEU A 71 8.28 -18.78 -6.67
N SER A 72 6.95 -18.84 -6.52
CA SER A 72 6.10 -19.61 -7.43
C SER A 72 5.72 -18.83 -8.69
N GLY A 73 5.68 -17.50 -8.61
CA GLY A 73 5.08 -16.64 -9.61
C GLY A 73 3.63 -17.02 -9.94
N ARG A 74 2.91 -17.65 -9.00
CA ARG A 74 1.51 -18.06 -9.18
C ARG A 74 0.60 -16.84 -9.29
N THR A 75 -0.57 -17.04 -9.90
CA THR A 75 -1.58 -15.99 -10.00
C THR A 75 -2.53 -16.08 -8.82
N LEU A 76 -2.78 -14.94 -8.18
CA LEU A 76 -3.79 -14.74 -7.15
C LEU A 76 -5.02 -14.08 -7.79
N ASP A 77 -6.20 -14.48 -7.36
CA ASP A 77 -7.42 -13.68 -7.54
C ASP A 77 -7.55 -12.59 -6.46
N ALA A 78 -8.52 -11.70 -6.62
CA ALA A 78 -8.75 -10.59 -5.71
C ALA A 78 -9.11 -11.03 -4.28
N GLU A 79 -9.83 -12.14 -4.13
CA GLU A 79 -10.24 -12.67 -2.82
C GLU A 79 -9.05 -13.23 -2.04
N THR A 80 -8.20 -14.03 -2.70
CA THR A 80 -6.95 -14.53 -2.10
C THR A 80 -6.03 -13.37 -1.74
N ALA A 81 -5.90 -12.39 -2.64
CA ALA A 81 -5.09 -11.20 -2.38
C ALA A 81 -5.61 -10.38 -1.17
N LEU A 82 -6.93 -10.33 -0.96
CA LEU A 82 -7.53 -9.71 0.22
C LEU A 82 -7.21 -10.52 1.49
N GLN A 83 -7.33 -11.85 1.45
CA GLN A 83 -7.04 -12.72 2.59
C GLN A 83 -5.58 -12.64 3.04
N MET A 84 -4.65 -12.49 2.09
CA MET A 84 -3.21 -12.34 2.34
C MET A 84 -2.81 -10.93 2.78
N GLY A 85 -3.73 -9.96 2.76
CA GLY A 85 -3.42 -8.54 3.05
C GLY A 85 -2.72 -7.79 1.91
N LEU A 86 -2.52 -8.43 0.74
CA LEU A 86 -1.96 -7.78 -0.45
C LEU A 86 -2.88 -6.64 -0.93
N VAL A 87 -4.20 -6.84 -0.82
CA VAL A 87 -5.23 -5.86 -1.15
C VAL A 87 -5.99 -5.51 0.12
N SER A 88 -6.34 -4.24 0.30
CA SER A 88 -7.06 -3.75 1.48
C SER A 88 -8.58 -3.79 1.31
N ARG A 89 -9.08 -3.64 0.06
CA ARG A 89 -10.52 -3.65 -0.25
C ARG A 89 -10.76 -4.26 -1.64
N VAL A 90 -11.85 -5.01 -1.79
CA VAL A 90 -12.34 -5.50 -3.10
C VAL A 90 -13.69 -4.84 -3.39
N THR A 91 -13.80 -4.13 -4.52
CA THR A 91 -15.01 -3.39 -4.92
C THR A 91 -15.04 -3.17 -6.44
N ALA A 92 -16.24 -3.06 -7.02
CA ALA A 92 -16.39 -2.70 -8.43
C ALA A 92 -15.94 -1.26 -8.75
N GLU A 93 -15.89 -0.37 -7.73
CA GLU A 93 -15.60 1.05 -7.90
C GLU A 93 -14.37 1.48 -7.06
N PRO A 94 -13.12 1.10 -7.43
CA PRO A 94 -11.93 1.49 -6.67
C PRO A 94 -11.76 3.00 -6.52
N ARG A 95 -12.22 3.79 -7.50
CA ARG A 95 -12.17 5.25 -7.45
C ARG A 95 -12.98 5.83 -6.29
N ALA A 96 -14.13 5.24 -5.97
CA ALA A 96 -14.96 5.71 -4.86
C ALA A 96 -14.22 5.64 -3.52
N VAL A 97 -13.31 4.67 -3.35
CA VAL A 97 -12.45 4.59 -2.15
C VAL A 97 -11.45 5.75 -2.10
N ALA A 98 -10.87 6.14 -3.24
CA ALA A 98 -9.97 7.29 -3.29
C ALA A 98 -10.73 8.60 -2.99
N GLU A 99 -11.97 8.74 -3.46
CA GLU A 99 -12.83 9.89 -3.18
C GLU A 99 -13.26 9.95 -1.71
N GLU A 100 -13.59 8.80 -1.09
CA GLU A 100 -13.83 8.68 0.35
C GLU A 100 -12.62 9.20 1.16
N ILE A 101 -11.41 8.77 0.79
CA ILE A 101 -10.18 9.20 1.47
C ILE A 101 -9.89 10.68 1.23
N ALA A 102 -10.15 11.19 0.03
CA ALA A 102 -9.94 12.59 -0.32
C ALA A 102 -10.93 13.54 0.38
N ALA A 103 -12.04 13.04 0.93
CA ALA A 103 -13.07 13.83 1.60
C ALA A 103 -12.73 14.18 3.06
N VAL A 104 -11.69 13.59 3.65
CA VAL A 104 -11.25 13.91 5.02
C VAL A 104 -10.38 15.17 5.05
N ASP A 105 -10.05 15.68 6.24
CA ASP A 105 -9.16 16.83 6.38
C ASP A 105 -7.77 16.53 5.77
N ALA A 106 -7.37 17.35 4.80
CA ALA A 106 -6.17 17.10 4.01
C ALA A 106 -4.87 17.30 4.81
N ASP A 107 -4.87 18.15 5.83
CA ASP A 107 -3.69 18.38 6.67
C ASP A 107 -3.51 17.23 7.66
N ALA A 108 -4.60 16.81 8.32
CA ALA A 108 -4.61 15.67 9.21
C ALA A 108 -4.19 14.38 8.49
N LEU A 109 -4.69 14.15 7.27
CA LEU A 109 -4.30 13.00 6.45
C LEU A 109 -2.80 12.97 6.14
N ARG A 110 -2.24 14.11 5.70
CA ARG A 110 -0.80 14.21 5.39
C ARG A 110 0.05 13.95 6.63
N VAL A 111 -0.31 14.56 7.76
CA VAL A 111 0.40 14.40 9.03
C VAL A 111 0.34 12.94 9.48
N LEU A 112 -0.85 12.32 9.46
CA LEU A 112 -1.03 10.93 9.86
C LEU A 112 -0.18 9.98 9.01
N LYS A 113 -0.21 10.13 7.68
CA LYS A 113 0.62 9.33 6.77
C LYS A 113 2.10 9.45 7.10
N ALA A 114 2.57 10.66 7.39
CA ALA A 114 3.97 10.90 7.74
C ALA A 114 4.36 10.26 9.09
N ARG A 115 3.44 10.22 10.07
CA ARG A 115 3.67 9.54 11.36
C ARG A 115 3.66 8.02 11.22
N MET A 116 2.74 7.46 10.44
CA MET A 116 2.69 6.00 10.21
C MET A 116 3.92 5.44 9.50
N ARG A 117 4.64 6.28 8.73
CA ARG A 117 5.85 5.90 8.00
C ARG A 117 7.14 6.34 8.71
N ASP A 118 7.04 6.83 9.94
CA ASP A 118 8.21 7.24 10.72
C ASP A 118 8.97 6.01 11.22
N ASP A 119 10.22 5.85 10.80
CA ASP A 119 11.10 4.74 11.15
C ASP A 119 12.08 5.10 12.29
N ALA A 120 11.92 6.26 12.93
CA ALA A 120 12.69 6.65 14.10
C ALA A 120 12.44 5.74 15.31
N ASP A 121 13.24 5.91 16.36
CA ASP A 121 12.99 5.27 17.64
C ASP A 121 11.67 5.74 18.27
N ARG A 122 11.11 4.91 19.16
CA ARG A 122 9.78 5.14 19.73
C ARG A 122 9.66 6.45 20.50
N GLU A 123 10.69 6.87 21.22
CA GLU A 123 10.66 8.14 21.97
C GLU A 123 10.58 9.33 20.99
N THR A 124 11.35 9.27 19.91
CA THR A 124 11.29 10.26 18.83
C THR A 124 9.92 10.26 18.14
N GLN A 125 9.34 9.10 17.87
CA GLN A 125 8.00 8.96 17.27
C GLN A 125 6.93 9.62 18.15
N GLU A 126 6.85 9.24 19.43
CA GLU A 126 5.85 9.76 20.38
C GLU A 126 5.94 11.29 20.53
N ARG A 127 7.15 11.85 20.61
CA ARG A 127 7.36 13.30 20.67
C ARG A 127 6.88 14.01 19.40
N ARG A 128 7.17 13.46 18.22
CA ARG A 128 6.73 14.02 16.92
C ARG A 128 5.22 13.93 16.75
N GLU A 129 4.59 12.87 17.23
CA GLU A 129 3.13 12.71 17.25
C GLU A 129 2.46 13.78 18.11
N GLN A 130 2.92 13.95 19.36
CA GLN A 130 2.38 14.97 20.26
C GLN A 130 2.47 16.38 19.68
N GLN A 131 3.62 16.73 19.10
CA GLN A 131 3.79 18.03 18.44
C GLN A 131 2.83 18.19 17.26
N ALA A 132 2.74 17.20 16.39
CA ALA A 132 1.90 17.29 15.21
C ALA A 132 0.40 17.39 15.57
N PHE A 133 -0.02 16.71 16.65
CA PHE A 133 -1.36 16.83 17.18
C PHE A 133 -1.66 18.24 17.72
N ALA A 134 -0.72 18.83 18.45
CA ALA A 134 -0.85 20.21 18.93
C ALA A 134 -0.96 21.21 17.76
N ASP A 135 -0.14 21.04 16.73
CA ASP A 135 -0.12 21.91 15.54
C ASP A 135 -1.45 21.87 14.76
N LEU A 136 -2.09 20.69 14.67
CA LEU A 136 -3.41 20.54 14.00
C LEU A 136 -4.52 21.24 14.78
N ASN A 137 -4.54 21.12 16.11
CA ASN A 137 -5.55 21.78 16.94
C ASN A 137 -5.43 23.31 16.89
N ALA A 138 -4.21 23.84 16.92
CA ALA A 138 -3.96 25.28 16.87
C ALA A 138 -4.39 25.94 15.55
N LYS A 139 -4.59 25.18 14.47
CA LYS A 139 -5.15 25.69 13.19
C LYS A 139 -6.67 25.77 13.17
N THR A 140 -7.33 25.06 14.08
CA THR A 140 -8.79 24.93 14.12
C THR A 140 -9.44 26.04 14.97
N GLU A 141 -8.64 26.71 15.81
CA GLU A 141 -9.00 27.92 16.59
C GLU A 141 -8.86 29.21 15.78
#